data_AF-A0A7S3TQ78-F1
#
_entry.id   AF-A0A7S3TQ78-F1
#
_cell.length_a   1.000
_cell.length_b   1.000
_cell.length_c   1.000
_cell.angle_alpha   90.00
_cell.angle_beta   90.00
_cell.angle_gamma   90.00
#
_symmetry.space_group_name_H-M   'P 1'
#
loop_
_entity.id
_entity.type
_entity.pdbx_description
1 polymer ?
#
loop_
_entity_poly.entity_id
_entity_poly.type
_entity_poly.pdbx_seq_one_letter_code
_entity_poly.pdbx_strand_id
1 'polypeptide(L)'
;PLQAELPAARFLAPLDEGLAEVVLQPNVDSKVEPSLHYALAPFGSQPPAGRKFVGDLRLELLSGFWGALAKGLNATLTVVKVRGENAHHIVESSFKAFSRALRAWMDARPS
;
A
#
# COMPACT_ATOMS: atom_id res chain seq x y z
N PRO A 1 -24.69 -20.91 3.37
CA PRO A 1 -24.66 -19.60 2.68
C PRO A 1 -23.23 -19.31 2.19
N LEU A 2 -23.06 -19.24 0.86
CA LEU A 2 -21.82 -18.85 0.22
C LEU A 2 -21.40 -17.49 0.80
N GLN A 3 -20.32 -17.44 1.58
CA GLN A 3 -19.74 -16.17 2.04
C GLN A 3 -19.47 -15.37 0.77
N ALA A 4 -20.16 -14.24 0.59
CA ALA A 4 -19.84 -13.33 -0.49
C ALA A 4 -18.38 -12.92 -0.29
N GLU A 5 -17.48 -13.44 -1.14
CA GLU A 5 -16.08 -13.10 -1.08
C GLU A 5 -15.97 -11.58 -1.24
N LEU A 6 -15.39 -10.91 -0.25
CA LEU A 6 -15.14 -9.48 -0.37
C LEU A 6 -14.28 -9.26 -1.62
N PRO A 7 -14.64 -8.35 -2.53
CA PRO A 7 -13.85 -8.14 -3.73
C PRO A 7 -12.51 -7.49 -3.36
N ALA A 8 -11.48 -7.73 -4.17
CA ALA A 8 -10.25 -6.96 -4.08
C ALA A 8 -10.53 -5.48 -4.42
N ALA A 9 -9.87 -4.57 -3.73
CA ALA A 9 -9.95 -3.14 -4.00
C ALA A 9 -8.61 -2.61 -4.49
N ARG A 10 -8.63 -1.80 -5.55
CA ARG A 10 -7.43 -1.23 -6.17
C ARG A 10 -7.60 0.27 -6.33
N PHE A 11 -6.55 1.03 -6.04
CA PHE A 11 -6.53 2.46 -6.32
C PHE A 11 -5.13 2.94 -6.67
N LEU A 12 -5.05 3.90 -7.59
CA LEU A 12 -3.84 4.62 -7.94
C LEU A 12 -4.01 6.09 -7.57
N ALA A 13 -3.15 6.62 -6.71
CA ALA A 13 -3.22 8.02 -6.30
C ALA A 13 -2.03 8.79 -6.87
N PRO A 14 -2.25 9.81 -7.72
CA PRO A 14 -1.18 10.71 -8.11
C PRO A 14 -0.88 11.72 -6.99
N LEU A 15 0.37 12.19 -6.94
CA LEU A 15 0.78 13.38 -6.21
C LEU A 15 1.98 13.98 -6.93
N ASP A 16 1.75 15.07 -7.66
CA ASP A 16 2.71 15.66 -8.60
C ASP A 16 3.35 14.59 -9.51
N GLU A 17 4.67 14.44 -9.48
CA GLU A 17 5.41 13.44 -10.26
C GLU A 17 5.33 12.03 -9.66
N GLY A 18 4.80 11.89 -8.44
CA GLY A 18 4.52 10.62 -7.78
C GLY A 18 3.23 9.96 -8.25
N LEU A 19 3.26 8.63 -8.39
CA LEU A 19 2.10 7.77 -8.57
C LEU A 19 2.36 6.45 -7.86
N ALA A 20 1.51 6.11 -6.91
CA ALA A 20 1.52 4.83 -6.22
C ALA A 20 0.22 4.09 -6.46
N GLU A 21 0.35 2.77 -6.55
CA GLU A 21 -0.71 1.81 -6.66
C GLU A 21 -0.82 1.02 -5.36
N VAL A 22 -2.05 0.86 -4.89
CA VAL A 22 -2.37 -0.05 -3.80
C VAL A 22 -3.46 -1.02 -4.22
N VAL A 23 -3.25 -2.30 -3.94
CA VAL A 23 -4.25 -3.37 -4.07
C VAL A 23 -4.43 -4.04 -2.72
N LEU A 24 -5.67 -4.13 -2.26
CA LEU A 24 -6.11 -4.87 -1.09
C LEU A 24 -6.86 -6.10 -1.56
N GLN A 25 -6.36 -7.28 -1.21
CA GLN A 25 -7.03 -8.54 -1.49
C GLN A 25 -7.35 -9.26 -0.17
N PRO A 26 -8.63 -9.52 0.14
CA PRO A 26 -9.01 -10.29 1.32
C PRO A 26 -8.36 -11.65 1.31
N ASN A 27 -7.92 -12.10 2.48
CA ASN A 27 -7.54 -13.48 2.64
C ASN A 27 -8.78 -14.33 2.98
N VAL A 28 -9.21 -15.16 2.04
CA VAL A 28 -10.35 -16.08 2.20
C VAL A 28 -9.93 -17.46 2.70
N ASP A 29 -8.65 -17.82 2.55
CA ASP A 29 -8.12 -19.08 3.05
C ASP A 29 -7.36 -18.87 4.36
N SER A 30 -7.96 -19.34 5.46
CA SER A 30 -7.35 -19.31 6.80
C SER A 30 -5.99 -20.01 6.91
N LYS A 31 -5.59 -20.81 5.93
CA LYS A 31 -4.29 -21.51 5.88
C LYS A 31 -3.22 -20.72 5.14
N VAL A 32 -3.60 -19.71 4.37
CA VAL A 32 -2.68 -18.81 3.68
C VAL A 32 -2.39 -17.64 4.60
N GLU A 33 -1.12 -17.33 4.82
CA GLU A 33 -0.76 -16.16 5.61
C GLU A 33 -0.96 -14.88 4.79
N PRO A 34 -1.46 -13.79 5.40
CA PRO A 34 -1.47 -12.47 4.79
C PRO A 34 -0.07 -12.08 4.32
N SER A 35 0.02 -11.57 3.10
CA SER A 35 1.30 -11.26 2.46
C SER A 35 1.40 -9.79 2.05
N LEU A 36 2.64 -9.33 1.83
CA LEU A 36 2.94 -7.98 1.36
C LEU A 36 3.77 -8.07 0.08
N HIS A 37 3.27 -7.47 -1.00
CA HIS A 37 4.06 -7.13 -2.17
C HIS A 37 4.41 -5.63 -2.12
N TYR A 38 5.68 -5.30 -1.86
CA TYR A 38 6.12 -3.94 -1.58
C TYR A 38 7.25 -3.50 -2.50
N ALA A 39 7.03 -2.41 -3.23
CA ALA A 39 7.99 -1.82 -4.16
C ALA A 39 7.87 -0.29 -4.22
N LEU A 40 8.10 0.40 -3.09
CA LEU A 40 8.18 1.87 -3.06
C LEU A 40 9.59 2.40 -3.29
N ALA A 41 10.61 1.65 -2.85
CA ALA A 41 12.01 2.01 -3.03
C ALA A 41 12.43 1.90 -4.51
N PRO A 42 13.38 2.72 -4.99
CA PRO A 42 14.11 3.76 -4.26
C PRO A 42 13.23 4.99 -3.96
N PHE A 43 13.46 5.65 -2.83
CA PHE A 43 12.72 6.84 -2.42
C PHE A 43 13.33 8.12 -3.00
N GLY A 44 12.95 8.41 -4.24
CA GLY A 44 13.39 9.57 -5.00
C GLY A 44 14.65 9.34 -5.83
N SER A 45 15.01 10.32 -6.66
CA SER A 45 16.10 10.21 -7.64
C SER A 45 17.48 10.59 -7.09
N GLN A 46 17.55 11.37 -6.00
CA GLN A 46 18.80 11.82 -5.40
C GLN A 46 18.79 11.70 -3.85
N PRO A 47 19.82 11.10 -3.23
CA PRO A 47 20.96 10.41 -3.86
C PRO A 47 20.51 9.14 -4.62
N PRO A 48 21.36 8.53 -5.46
CA PRO A 48 20.98 7.35 -6.27
C PRO A 48 20.43 6.17 -5.46
N ALA A 49 20.83 6.03 -4.20
CA ALA A 49 20.31 5.01 -3.27
C ALA A 49 18.90 5.31 -2.73
N GLY A 50 18.32 6.46 -3.08
CA GLY A 50 17.10 7.00 -2.49
C GLY A 50 17.33 7.68 -1.13
N ARG A 51 16.36 8.48 -0.73
CA ARG A 51 16.33 9.11 0.60
C ARG A 51 16.08 8.04 1.67
N LYS A 52 16.63 8.28 2.86
CA LYS A 52 16.39 7.42 4.04
C LYS A 52 15.31 7.97 4.97
N PHE A 53 15.01 9.27 4.85
CA PHE A 53 14.09 9.99 5.72
C PHE A 53 13.17 10.92 4.94
N VAL A 54 11.96 11.11 5.44
CA VAL A 54 11.04 12.22 5.10
C VAL A 54 10.61 12.84 6.43
N GLY A 55 11.06 14.08 6.72
CA GLY A 55 10.98 14.61 8.08
C GLY A 55 11.68 13.68 9.07
N ASP A 56 10.97 13.29 10.13
CA ASP A 56 11.46 12.35 11.15
C ASP A 56 11.16 10.88 10.84
N LEU A 57 10.40 10.59 9.76
CA LEU A 57 10.05 9.23 9.37
C LEU A 57 11.24 8.52 8.71
N ARG A 58 11.70 7.43 9.32
CA ARG A 58 12.64 6.48 8.70
C ARG A 58 11.93 5.63 7.64
N LEU A 59 12.31 5.79 6.37
CA LEU A 59 11.63 5.14 5.25
C LEU A 59 11.83 3.61 5.22
N GLU A 60 12.88 3.10 5.85
CA GLU A 60 13.11 1.66 6.02
C GLU A 60 12.00 0.96 6.85
N LEU A 61 11.30 1.70 7.70
CA LEU A 61 10.23 1.16 8.55
C LEU A 61 8.92 0.95 7.78
N LEU A 62 8.78 1.54 6.59
CA LEU A 62 7.54 1.48 5.82
C LEU A 62 7.19 0.05 5.40
N SER A 63 8.16 -0.77 4.99
CA SER A 63 7.89 -2.17 4.63
C SER A 63 7.33 -2.96 5.82
N GLY A 64 7.91 -2.76 7.02
CA GLY A 64 7.44 -3.36 8.26
C GLY A 64 6.04 -2.86 8.66
N PHE A 65 5.78 -1.56 8.52
CA PHE A 65 4.46 -0.97 8.74
C PHE A 65 3.40 -1.60 7.83
N TRP A 66 3.64 -1.65 6.52
CA TRP A 66 2.70 -2.25 5.56
C TRP A 66 2.50 -3.75 5.80
N GLY A 67 3.54 -4.47 6.20
CA GLY A 67 3.45 -5.90 6.51
C GLY A 67 2.63 -6.17 7.77
N ALA A 68 2.83 -5.37 8.81
CA ALA A 68 2.00 -5.44 10.02
C ALA A 68 0.54 -5.07 9.73
N LEU A 69 0.31 -4.08 8.87
CA LEU A 69 -1.03 -3.67 8.45
C LEU A 69 -1.74 -4.75 7.64
N ALA A 70 -1.05 -5.39 6.69
CA ALA A 70 -1.57 -6.52 5.91
C ALA A 70 -2.04 -7.67 6.83
N LYS A 71 -1.23 -8.02 7.83
CA LYS A 71 -1.56 -9.02 8.85
C LYS A 71 -2.77 -8.60 9.70
N GLY A 72 -2.79 -7.36 10.19
CA GLY A 72 -3.90 -6.84 11.00
C GLY A 72 -5.23 -6.79 10.25
N LEU A 73 -5.19 -6.61 8.93
CA LEU A 73 -6.37 -6.62 8.05
C LEU A 73 -6.76 -8.02 7.58
N ASN A 74 -5.96 -9.06 7.85
CA ASN A 74 -6.06 -10.38 7.24
C ASN A 74 -6.21 -10.30 5.71
N ALA A 75 -5.28 -9.59 5.06
CA ALA A 75 -5.32 -9.32 3.63
C ALA A 75 -3.93 -9.37 3.01
N THR A 76 -3.87 -9.78 1.74
CA THR A 76 -2.70 -9.54 0.91
C THR A 76 -2.70 -8.09 0.44
N LEU A 77 -1.62 -7.38 0.73
CA LEU A 77 -1.46 -5.97 0.40
C LEU A 77 -0.37 -5.80 -0.67
N THR A 78 -0.71 -5.14 -1.77
CA THR A 78 0.27 -4.66 -2.75
C THR A 78 0.44 -3.16 -2.59
N VAL A 79 1.67 -2.67 -2.44
CA VAL A 79 2.02 -1.25 -2.38
C VAL A 79 3.21 -0.99 -3.30
N VAL A 80 2.95 -0.34 -4.44
CA VAL A 80 3.94 -0.17 -5.51
C VAL A 80 4.01 1.29 -5.92
N LYS A 81 5.23 1.81 -6.09
CA LYS A 81 5.46 3.09 -6.75
C LYS A 81 5.53 2.82 -8.25
N VAL A 82 4.59 3.39 -9.01
CA VAL A 82 4.58 3.35 -10.48
C VAL A 82 5.57 4.36 -11.04
N ARG A 83 5.59 5.58 -10.49
CA ARG A 83 6.56 6.64 -10.80
C ARG A 83 6.74 7.59 -9.61
N GLY A 84 7.81 8.37 -9.61
CA GLY A 84 8.06 9.40 -8.59
C GLY A 84 9.55 9.60 -8.31
N GLU A 85 9.92 10.86 -8.11
CA GLU A 85 11.31 11.27 -7.88
C GLU A 85 11.50 12.02 -6.56
N ASN A 86 10.42 12.43 -5.91
CA ASN A 86 10.43 12.98 -4.57
C ASN A 86 9.96 11.94 -3.54
N ALA A 87 10.77 11.67 -2.51
CA ALA A 87 10.46 10.73 -1.45
C ALA A 87 9.16 11.07 -0.70
N HIS A 88 8.89 12.36 -0.45
CA HIS A 88 7.66 12.80 0.21
C HIS A 88 6.44 12.44 -0.66
N HIS A 89 6.51 12.76 -1.96
CA HIS A 89 5.39 12.52 -2.88
C HIS A 89 5.10 11.02 -3.03
N ILE A 90 6.15 10.19 -3.14
CA ILE A 90 6.02 8.73 -3.20
C ILE A 90 5.31 8.19 -1.95
N VAL A 91 5.77 8.60 -0.77
CA VAL A 91 5.22 8.12 0.50
C VAL A 91 3.77 8.55 0.64
N GLU A 92 3.48 9.83 0.51
CA GLU A 92 2.13 10.37 0.67
C GLU A 92 1.16 9.80 -0.39
N SER A 93 1.61 9.65 -1.64
CA SER A 93 0.86 8.98 -2.70
C SER A 93 0.47 7.55 -2.31
N SER A 94 1.38 6.77 -1.71
CA SER A 94 1.08 5.40 -1.27
C SER A 94 0.02 5.34 -0.17
N PHE A 95 0.06 6.25 0.80
CA PHE A 95 -0.95 6.35 1.86
C PHE A 95 -2.31 6.82 1.33
N LYS A 96 -2.31 7.79 0.41
CA LYS A 96 -3.52 8.23 -0.29
C LYS A 96 -4.15 7.08 -1.09
N ALA A 97 -3.35 6.34 -1.84
CA ALA A 97 -3.82 5.18 -2.60
C ALA A 97 -4.44 4.12 -1.68
N PHE A 98 -3.75 3.78 -0.58
CA PHE A 98 -4.28 2.87 0.42
C PHE A 98 -5.61 3.34 1.02
N SER A 99 -5.72 4.61 1.42
CA SER A 99 -6.95 5.14 2.03
C SER A 99 -8.17 4.97 1.12
N ARG A 100 -7.99 5.15 -0.19
CA ARG A 100 -9.06 5.03 -1.19
C ARG A 100 -9.39 3.58 -1.51
N ALA A 101 -8.39 2.72 -1.62
CA ALA A 101 -8.59 1.28 -1.77
C ALA A 101 -9.32 0.70 -0.55
N LEU A 102 -8.90 1.06 0.67
CA LEU A 102 -9.55 0.63 1.91
C LEU A 102 -10.99 1.13 1.98
N ARG A 103 -11.25 2.39 1.63
CA ARG A 103 -12.61 2.92 1.61
C ARG A 103 -13.52 2.10 0.69
N ALA A 104 -13.08 1.87 -0.55
CA ALA A 104 -13.85 1.07 -1.51
C ALA A 104 -14.08 -0.37 -1.00
N TRP A 105 -13.09 -0.96 -0.34
CA TRP A 105 -13.19 -2.30 0.22
C TRP A 105 -14.20 -2.38 1.37
N MET A 106 -14.21 -1.38 2.26
CA MET A 106 -15.19 -1.30 3.35
C MET A 106 -16.61 -1.06 2.83
N ASP A 107 -16.77 -0.22 1.81
CA ASP A 107 -18.07 0.06 1.21
C ASP A 107 -18.65 -1.17 0.47
N ALA A 108 -17.80 -2.07 -0.03
CA ALA A 108 -18.22 -3.31 -0.68
C ALA A 108 -18.67 -4.41 0.31
N ARG A 109 -18.46 -4.21 1.62
CA ARG A 109 -18.88 -5.18 2.64
C ARG A 109 -20.38 -5.06 2.87
N PRO A 110 -21.18 -6.12 2.65
CA PRO A 110 -22.60 -6.08 2.98
C PRO A 110 -22.79 -5.93 4.50
N SER A 111 -23.76 -5.09 4.88
CA SER A 111 -24.17 -4.81 6.27
C SER A 111 -24.84 -5.99 6.95
#